data_AF-A0A965QKW9-F1
#
_entry.id   AF-A0A965QKW9-F1
#
_cell.length_a   1.000
_cell.length_b   1.000
_cell.length_c   1.000
_cell.angle_alpha   90.00
_cell.angle_beta   90.00
_cell.angle_gamma   90.00
#
_symmetry.space_group_name_H-M   'P 1'
#
loop_
_entity.id
_entity.type
_entity.pdbx_description
1 polymer ?
#
loop_
_entity_poly.entity_id
_entity_poly.type
_entity_poly.pdbx_seq_one_letter_code
_entity_poly.pdbx_strand_id
1 'polypeptide(L)'
;PVAQRIAAKCASAVLESIQSEITTAPWFDDAWLERTLAQCERTFDQACNRWRDLYLACSEQMETQHKISNDPLRPQAEKDMALRLYQEAHRQQQLLTDTHNLVQNDFYTYRYLASEGFLPGYNFPRLPLSAYIPGRRGTGQDEEYLSRPRFLAISEFGPQALIYHDGAKYQIKRVILPHREDTGELTYKSAKICEACGFAHPQDGANGADTCQLCGHALGTPITILFKMENVAAYRRERINSDEEERMRRGYEMRTAIRFADRNDKLSFQQSELKHNNQNAAILRYGDAASIWRINMGWKRRRDSVGFFIDKLRGTWEAAPDEAEQRDPVNNKRQVIPFVTDTRNCLILNPTQLNATPEFMTSLQAALKVAIQAMYQLEDGEIACEPLPSNAERRQILFYEAAEGGAGALKRLIEPGALAAVARKALEICHFDPVTGEDLRRHRRAKSDC
;
A
#
# COMPACT_ATOMS: atom_id res chain seq x y z
N PRO A 1 9.93 -13.95 32.92
CA PRO A 1 11.17 -14.74 33.04
C PRO A 1 11.02 -16.25 32.72
N VAL A 2 10.07 -16.97 33.32
CA VAL A 2 9.89 -18.42 33.09
C VAL A 2 9.33 -18.71 31.69
N ALA A 3 8.32 -17.97 31.25
CA ALA A 3 7.72 -18.11 29.92
C ALA A 3 8.74 -17.85 28.78
N GLN A 4 9.58 -16.81 28.91
CA GLN A 4 10.64 -16.52 27.94
C GLN A 4 11.66 -17.66 27.83
N ARG A 5 12.04 -18.30 28.95
CA ARG A 5 12.97 -19.45 28.92
C ARG A 5 12.36 -20.67 28.24
N ILE A 6 11.06 -20.91 28.43
CA ILE A 6 10.34 -21.99 27.75
C ILE A 6 10.23 -21.69 26.25
N ALA A 7 9.85 -20.46 25.90
CA ALA A 7 9.77 -20.02 24.51
C ALA A 7 11.12 -20.12 23.79
N ALA A 8 12.21 -19.71 24.43
CA ALA A 8 13.57 -19.83 23.89
C ALA A 8 13.93 -21.30 23.61
N LYS A 9 13.69 -22.22 24.57
CA LYS A 9 13.96 -23.64 24.37
C LYS A 9 13.18 -24.25 23.20
N CYS A 10 11.88 -23.95 23.10
CA CYS A 10 11.05 -24.45 22.01
C CYS A 10 11.49 -23.87 20.65
N ALA A 11 11.78 -22.58 20.60
CA ALA A 11 12.20 -21.91 19.38
C ALA A 11 13.59 -22.40 18.90
N SER A 12 14.54 -22.60 19.82
CA SER A 12 15.85 -23.18 19.50
C SER A 12 15.72 -24.58 18.91
N ALA A 13 14.87 -25.45 19.47
CA ALA A 13 14.65 -26.79 18.95
C ALA A 13 14.09 -26.80 17.51
N VAL A 14 13.22 -25.83 17.17
CA VAL A 14 12.73 -25.65 15.80
C VAL A 14 13.84 -25.15 14.89
N LEU A 15 14.60 -24.13 15.30
CA LEU A 15 15.69 -23.56 14.49
C LEU A 15 16.79 -24.58 14.19
N GLU A 16 17.12 -25.45 15.15
CA GLU A 16 18.07 -26.56 14.95
C GLU A 16 17.64 -27.50 13.82
N SER A 17 16.33 -27.74 13.64
CA SER A 17 15.82 -28.62 12.58
C SER A 17 15.97 -28.05 11.16
N ILE A 18 16.13 -26.73 11.02
CA ILE A 18 16.19 -26.00 9.74
C ILE A 18 17.48 -25.17 9.58
N GLN A 19 18.49 -25.46 10.41
CA GLN A 19 19.71 -24.66 10.50
C GLN A 19 20.51 -24.59 9.20
N SER A 20 20.48 -25.65 8.38
CA SER A 20 21.16 -25.73 7.07
C SER A 20 20.60 -24.74 6.04
N GLU A 21 19.31 -24.41 6.11
CA GLU A 21 18.65 -23.46 5.20
C GLU A 21 18.76 -22.03 5.73
N ILE A 22 18.60 -21.86 7.05
CA ILE A 22 18.57 -20.57 7.72
C ILE A 22 19.93 -19.86 7.70
N THR A 23 21.05 -20.59 7.79
CA THR A 23 22.39 -19.99 7.77
C THR A 23 22.71 -19.25 6.46
N THR A 24 22.00 -19.56 5.37
CA THR A 24 22.13 -18.83 4.09
C THR A 24 21.20 -17.62 4.01
N ALA A 25 20.32 -17.42 4.98
CA ALA A 25 19.34 -16.35 4.97
C ALA A 25 19.99 -15.03 5.43
N PRO A 26 19.85 -13.93 4.65
CA PRO A 26 20.50 -12.66 4.95
C PRO A 26 19.93 -11.94 6.19
N TRP A 27 18.82 -12.43 6.75
CA TRP A 27 18.15 -11.86 7.93
C TRP A 27 18.49 -12.56 9.24
N PHE A 28 19.10 -13.75 9.19
CA PHE A 28 19.39 -14.55 10.37
C PHE A 28 20.79 -14.25 10.90
N ASP A 29 20.87 -13.96 12.20
CA ASP A 29 22.12 -13.94 12.97
C ASP A 29 21.92 -14.68 14.30
N ASP A 30 23.02 -15.08 14.95
CA ASP A 30 22.95 -15.86 16.19
C ASP A 30 22.20 -15.13 17.32
N ALA A 31 22.18 -13.79 17.27
CA ALA A 31 21.46 -12.94 18.22
C ALA A 31 19.99 -12.68 17.82
N TRP A 32 19.52 -13.21 16.68
CA TRP A 32 18.21 -12.90 16.12
C TRP A 32 17.10 -13.43 17.03
N LEU A 33 17.25 -14.65 17.54
CA LEU A 33 16.27 -15.27 18.41
C LEU A 33 16.11 -14.48 19.72
N GLU A 34 17.22 -14.14 20.36
CA GLU A 34 17.20 -13.38 21.61
C GLU A 34 16.58 -11.99 21.42
N ARG A 35 16.95 -11.28 20.34
CA ARG A 35 16.36 -9.98 20.00
C ARG A 35 14.87 -10.08 19.71
N THR A 36 14.44 -11.10 18.97
CA THR A 36 13.03 -11.31 18.63
C THR A 36 12.20 -11.59 19.89
N LEU A 37 12.68 -12.45 20.78
CA LEU A 37 12.01 -12.74 22.06
C LEU A 37 11.97 -11.51 22.99
N ALA A 38 13.04 -10.72 23.02
CA ALA A 38 13.10 -9.49 23.81
C ALA A 38 12.14 -8.40 23.28
N GLN A 39 11.93 -8.35 21.96
CA GLN A 39 11.03 -7.37 21.33
C GLN A 39 9.56 -7.82 21.28
N CYS A 40 9.28 -9.11 21.49
CA CYS A 40 7.95 -9.70 21.34
C CYS A 40 6.84 -8.93 22.07
N GLU A 41 7.05 -8.57 23.34
CA GLU A 41 6.06 -7.79 24.12
C GLU A 41 5.78 -6.42 23.50
N ARG A 42 6.83 -5.75 23.02
CA ARG A 42 6.72 -4.44 22.38
C ARG A 42 6.03 -4.53 21.02
N THR A 43 6.35 -5.56 20.23
CA THR A 43 5.71 -5.79 18.92
C THR A 43 4.23 -6.17 19.09
N PHE A 44 3.90 -6.98 20.11
CA PHE A 44 2.51 -7.29 20.44
C PHE A 44 1.72 -6.03 20.85
N ASP A 45 2.31 -5.19 21.70
CA ASP A 45 1.70 -3.93 22.10
C ASP A 45 1.48 -3.00 20.89
N GLN A 46 2.47 -2.88 20.01
CA GLN A 46 2.38 -2.09 18.78
C GLN A 46 1.30 -2.61 17.81
N ALA A 47 1.12 -3.93 17.70
CA ALA A 47 0.07 -4.52 16.87
C ALA A 47 -1.34 -4.13 17.36
N CYS A 48 -1.51 -3.84 18.65
CA CYS A 48 -2.78 -3.37 19.21
C CYS A 48 -3.05 -1.88 18.96
N ASN A 49 -2.07 -1.10 18.50
CA ASN A 49 -2.23 0.36 18.36
C ASN A 49 -3.32 0.74 17.39
N ARG A 50 -3.46 0.07 16.23
CA ARG A 50 -4.51 0.41 15.27
C ARG A 50 -5.92 0.32 15.86
N TRP A 51 -6.22 -0.77 16.59
CA TRP A 51 -7.52 -0.90 17.28
C TRP A 51 -7.69 0.17 18.36
N ARG A 52 -6.64 0.47 19.13
CA ARG A 52 -6.66 1.54 20.15
C ARG A 52 -6.93 2.90 19.50
N ASP A 53 -6.23 3.23 18.42
CA ASP A 53 -6.37 4.49 17.69
C ASP A 53 -7.78 4.65 17.14
N LEU A 54 -8.36 3.58 16.58
CA LEU A 54 -9.76 3.57 16.12
C LEU A 54 -10.74 3.78 17.28
N TYR A 55 -10.54 3.08 18.39
CA TYR A 55 -11.40 3.18 19.56
C TYR A 55 -11.34 4.58 20.21
N LEU A 56 -10.13 5.12 20.35
CA LEU A 56 -9.87 6.45 20.89
C LEU A 56 -10.42 7.54 19.96
N ALA A 57 -10.22 7.41 18.64
CA ALA A 57 -10.80 8.31 17.65
C ALA A 57 -12.34 8.32 17.70
N CYS A 58 -12.98 7.14 17.85
CA CYS A 58 -14.43 7.07 18.03
C CYS A 58 -14.87 7.76 19.32
N SER A 59 -14.17 7.54 20.43
CA SER A 59 -14.49 8.15 21.73
C SER A 59 -14.35 9.67 21.69
N GLU A 60 -13.26 10.19 21.14
CA GLU A 60 -13.01 11.63 20.97
C GLU A 60 -14.05 12.27 20.04
N GLN A 61 -14.39 11.59 18.94
CA GLN A 61 -15.45 12.04 18.04
C GLN A 61 -16.80 12.10 18.79
N MET A 62 -17.15 11.08 19.57
CA MET A 62 -18.38 11.09 20.37
C MET A 62 -18.42 12.26 21.35
N GLU A 63 -17.36 12.50 22.12
CA GLU A 63 -17.30 13.63 23.06
C GLU A 63 -17.44 14.98 22.36
N THR A 64 -16.70 15.16 21.26
CA THR A 64 -16.71 16.41 20.50
C THR A 64 -18.09 16.69 19.91
N GLN A 65 -18.70 15.69 19.28
CA GLN A 65 -20.02 15.85 18.68
C GLN A 65 -21.13 15.99 19.73
N HIS A 66 -21.00 15.32 20.87
CA HIS A 66 -21.94 15.48 21.99
C HIS A 66 -21.93 16.92 22.52
N LYS A 67 -20.75 17.53 22.69
CA LYS A 67 -20.61 18.95 23.07
C LYS A 67 -21.29 19.87 22.05
N ILE A 68 -21.07 19.66 20.76
CA ILE A 68 -21.69 20.46 19.68
C ILE A 68 -23.21 20.29 19.67
N SER A 69 -23.71 19.06 19.84
CA SER A 69 -25.15 18.77 19.81
C SER A 69 -25.91 19.43 20.97
N ASN A 70 -25.26 19.60 22.12
CA ASN A 70 -25.85 20.19 23.32
C ASN A 70 -25.64 21.70 23.46
N ASP A 71 -24.82 22.32 22.60
CA ASP A 71 -24.58 23.77 22.64
C ASP A 71 -25.86 24.53 22.23
N PRO A 72 -26.48 25.33 23.12
CA PRO A 72 -27.71 26.04 22.82
C PRO A 72 -27.54 27.12 21.74
N LEU A 73 -26.34 27.66 21.57
CA LEU A 73 -26.04 28.79 20.66
C LEU A 73 -25.85 28.36 19.20
N ARG A 74 -25.73 27.06 18.94
CA ARG A 74 -25.49 26.52 17.60
C ARG A 74 -26.77 26.41 16.78
N PRO A 75 -26.70 26.55 15.44
CA PRO A 75 -27.84 26.30 14.55
C PRO A 75 -28.36 24.86 14.65
N GLN A 76 -29.67 24.66 14.50
CA GLN A 76 -30.29 23.32 14.58
C GLN A 76 -29.68 22.33 13.58
N ALA A 77 -29.38 22.77 12.36
CA ALA A 77 -28.75 21.94 11.33
C ALA A 77 -27.35 21.41 11.75
N GLU A 78 -26.57 22.21 12.50
CA GLU A 78 -25.29 21.76 13.05
C GLU A 78 -25.49 20.73 14.15
N LYS A 79 -26.50 20.91 15.01
CA LYS A 79 -26.85 19.93 16.06
C LYS A 79 -27.30 18.60 15.47
N ASP A 80 -28.16 18.62 14.45
CA ASP A 80 -28.65 17.41 13.78
C ASP A 80 -27.51 16.68 13.04
N MET A 81 -26.54 17.42 12.49
CA MET A 81 -25.33 16.83 11.93
C MET A 81 -24.46 16.18 13.02
N ALA A 82 -24.22 16.90 14.12
CA ALA A 82 -23.43 16.40 15.24
C ALA A 82 -24.05 15.12 15.85
N LEU A 83 -25.37 15.08 16.03
CA LEU A 83 -26.07 13.89 16.53
C LEU A 83 -25.89 12.67 15.61
N ARG A 84 -25.95 12.87 14.29
CA ARG A 84 -25.70 11.79 13.32
C ARG A 84 -24.26 11.27 13.41
N LEU A 85 -23.29 12.18 13.53
CA LEU A 85 -21.87 11.83 13.66
C LEU A 85 -21.56 11.13 14.99
N TYR A 86 -22.25 11.51 16.06
CA TYR A 86 -22.20 10.83 17.35
C TYR A 86 -22.70 9.39 17.24
N GLN A 87 -23.88 9.19 16.66
CA GLN A 87 -24.47 7.86 16.47
C GLN A 87 -23.60 6.97 15.57
N GLU A 88 -22.97 7.53 14.54
CA GLU A 88 -22.02 6.80 13.69
C GLU A 88 -20.79 6.34 14.49
N ALA A 89 -20.16 7.25 15.24
CA ALA A 89 -18.99 6.92 16.06
C ALA A 89 -19.31 5.88 17.15
N HIS A 90 -20.47 5.99 17.78
CA HIS A 90 -20.97 5.02 18.75
C HIS A 90 -21.11 3.62 18.12
N ARG A 91 -21.67 3.53 16.91
CA ARG A 91 -21.82 2.23 16.23
C ARG A 91 -20.49 1.65 15.76
N GLN A 92 -19.55 2.47 15.31
CA GLN A 92 -18.18 2.02 15.03
C GLN A 92 -17.53 1.44 16.29
N GLN A 93 -17.66 2.10 17.44
CA GLN A 93 -17.16 1.59 18.72
C GLN A 93 -17.82 0.25 19.11
N GLN A 94 -19.13 0.10 18.87
CA GLN A 94 -19.82 -1.18 19.06
C GLN A 94 -19.27 -2.28 18.16
N LEU A 95 -19.02 -2.01 16.87
CA LEU A 95 -18.42 -2.99 15.94
C LEU A 95 -17.00 -3.41 16.36
N LEU A 96 -16.21 -2.48 16.90
CA LEU A 96 -14.87 -2.75 17.41
C LEU A 96 -14.87 -3.61 18.67
N THR A 97 -15.98 -3.63 19.41
CA THR A 97 -16.13 -4.35 20.69
C THR A 97 -17.06 -5.55 20.58
N ASP A 98 -17.68 -5.77 19.42
CA ASP A 98 -18.62 -6.85 19.21
C ASP A 98 -17.90 -8.20 19.21
N THR A 99 -18.41 -9.09 20.05
CA THR A 99 -17.90 -10.45 20.28
C THR A 99 -18.83 -11.53 19.73
N HIS A 100 -19.99 -11.15 19.17
CA HIS A 100 -20.99 -12.11 18.69
C HIS A 100 -20.77 -12.52 17.23
N ASN A 101 -20.30 -11.61 16.36
CA ASN A 101 -20.08 -11.86 14.93
C ASN A 101 -18.60 -12.13 14.55
N LEU A 102 -17.92 -13.01 15.30
CA LEU A 102 -16.46 -13.26 15.18
C LEU A 102 -15.98 -13.81 13.83
N VAL A 103 -16.85 -14.47 13.05
CA VAL A 103 -16.42 -15.12 11.80
C VAL A 103 -16.31 -14.12 10.64
N GLN A 104 -17.14 -13.08 10.65
CA GLN A 104 -17.18 -12.04 9.62
C GLN A 104 -16.42 -10.78 10.03
N ASN A 105 -16.25 -10.52 11.33
CA ASN A 105 -15.58 -9.31 11.80
C ASN A 105 -14.05 -9.37 11.56
N ASP A 106 -13.53 -8.34 10.90
CA ASP A 106 -12.09 -8.14 10.69
C ASP A 106 -11.31 -7.99 12.01
N PHE A 107 -11.99 -7.63 13.11
CA PHE A 107 -11.40 -7.48 14.44
C PHE A 107 -11.36 -8.76 15.28
N TYR A 108 -11.69 -9.92 14.69
CA TYR A 108 -11.45 -11.20 15.34
C TYR A 108 -9.98 -11.35 15.73
N THR A 109 -9.67 -11.68 16.98
CA THR A 109 -8.32 -11.57 17.57
C THR A 109 -7.21 -12.20 16.72
N TYR A 110 -7.39 -13.43 16.23
CA TYR A 110 -6.36 -14.09 15.41
C TYR A 110 -6.25 -13.45 14.01
N ARG A 111 -7.37 -13.06 13.40
CA ARG A 111 -7.38 -12.39 12.09
C ARG A 111 -6.74 -11.01 12.18
N TYR A 112 -7.09 -10.25 13.22
CA TYR A 112 -6.53 -8.94 13.50
C TYR A 112 -5.02 -9.03 13.71
N LEU A 113 -4.53 -9.89 14.60
CA LEU A 113 -3.10 -10.04 14.87
C LEU A 113 -2.31 -10.57 13.67
N ALA A 114 -2.93 -11.41 12.83
CA ALA A 114 -2.35 -11.83 11.56
C ALA A 114 -2.25 -10.65 10.58
N SER A 115 -3.31 -9.85 10.48
CA SER A 115 -3.33 -8.66 9.64
C SER A 115 -2.31 -7.62 10.12
N GLU A 116 -2.15 -7.40 11.43
CA GLU A 116 -1.14 -6.47 11.95
C GLU A 116 0.30 -7.04 11.87
N GLY A 117 0.46 -8.26 11.33
CA GLY A 117 1.76 -8.88 11.07
C GLY A 117 2.43 -9.49 12.30
N PHE A 118 1.73 -9.56 13.43
CA PHE A 118 2.22 -10.21 14.65
C PHE A 118 2.14 -11.74 14.55
N LEU A 119 1.03 -12.26 14.03
CA LEU A 119 0.88 -13.68 13.71
C LEU A 119 1.16 -13.94 12.22
N PRO A 120 1.55 -15.17 11.85
CA PRO A 120 1.61 -15.56 10.45
C PRO A 120 0.19 -15.49 9.85
N GLY A 121 0.01 -14.57 8.90
CA GLY A 121 -1.18 -14.50 8.07
C GLY A 121 -1.14 -15.58 7.00
N TYR A 122 -1.86 -16.68 7.23
CA TYR A 122 -2.25 -17.58 6.17
C TYR A 122 -3.58 -17.06 5.62
N ASN A 123 -3.57 -16.52 4.39
CA ASN A 123 -4.74 -16.01 3.64
C ASN A 123 -5.37 -14.67 4.09
N PHE A 124 -4.71 -13.80 4.86
CA PHE A 124 -5.32 -12.54 5.34
C PHE A 124 -4.42 -11.31 5.14
N PRO A 125 -4.85 -10.31 4.33
CA PRO A 125 -4.02 -9.16 3.96
C PRO A 125 -3.42 -8.47 5.19
N ARG A 126 -2.09 -8.32 5.20
CA ARG A 126 -1.34 -7.64 6.23
C ARG A 126 -1.58 -6.14 6.09
N LEU A 127 -1.88 -5.54 7.22
CA LEU A 127 -2.02 -4.13 7.46
C LEU A 127 -3.04 -3.48 6.50
N PRO A 128 -4.27 -4.01 6.36
CA PRO A 128 -5.21 -3.56 5.34
C PRO A 128 -5.63 -2.10 5.56
N LEU A 129 -6.08 -1.46 4.49
CA LEU A 129 -6.85 -0.22 4.60
C LEU A 129 -8.32 -0.63 4.69
N SER A 130 -9.03 -0.11 5.70
CA SER A 130 -10.43 -0.48 5.93
C SER A 130 -11.37 0.68 5.64
N ALA A 131 -12.53 0.35 5.05
CA ALA A 131 -13.61 1.28 4.80
C ALA A 131 -14.82 0.91 5.67
N TYR A 132 -15.29 1.83 6.51
CA TYR A 132 -16.56 1.67 7.22
C TYR A 132 -17.73 1.85 6.24
N ILE A 133 -18.55 0.81 6.10
CA ILE A 133 -19.74 0.78 5.26
C ILE A 133 -20.98 0.82 6.14
N PRO A 134 -21.81 1.88 6.06
CA PRO A 134 -23.05 1.93 6.82
C PRO A 134 -24.07 0.93 6.26
N GLY A 135 -24.73 0.21 7.17
CA GLY A 135 -25.77 -0.76 6.89
C GLY A 135 -27.04 -0.12 6.32
N ARG A 136 -27.86 -0.94 5.69
CA ARG A 136 -29.13 -0.48 5.10
C ARG A 136 -30.21 -0.38 6.18
N ARG A 137 -30.86 0.79 6.24
CA ARG A 137 -32.06 0.98 7.08
C ARG A 137 -33.17 0.02 6.62
N GLY A 138 -33.62 -0.84 7.53
CA GLY A 138 -34.82 -1.68 7.37
C GLY A 138 -34.61 -3.08 6.78
N THR A 139 -33.41 -3.46 6.35
CA THR A 139 -33.15 -4.79 5.75
C THR A 139 -32.38 -5.76 6.65
N GLY A 140 -32.10 -5.39 7.91
CA GLY A 140 -31.31 -6.22 8.82
C GLY A 140 -29.88 -6.49 8.34
N GLN A 141 -29.36 -5.65 7.42
CA GLN A 141 -27.96 -5.71 7.00
C GLN A 141 -27.13 -4.92 8.00
N ASP A 142 -26.16 -5.61 8.58
CA ASP A 142 -25.26 -5.07 9.58
C ASP A 142 -24.28 -4.07 8.96
N GLU A 143 -23.81 -3.16 9.81
CA GLU A 143 -22.70 -2.26 9.49
C GLU A 143 -21.39 -3.07 9.50
N GLU A 144 -20.50 -2.83 8.55
CA GLU A 144 -19.29 -3.65 8.38
C GLU A 144 -18.07 -2.80 8.00
N TYR A 145 -16.89 -3.31 8.36
CA TYR A 145 -15.63 -2.82 7.83
C TYR A 145 -15.21 -3.66 6.62
N LEU A 146 -15.06 -3.02 5.46
CA LEU A 146 -14.53 -3.63 4.27
C LEU A 146 -13.01 -3.44 4.20
N SER A 147 -12.24 -4.50 4.35
CA SER A 147 -10.77 -4.45 4.26
C SER A 147 -10.25 -4.79 2.86
N ARG A 148 -9.25 -4.03 2.41
CA ARG A 148 -8.52 -4.26 1.16
C ARG A 148 -7.01 -4.12 1.35
N PRO A 149 -6.17 -4.84 0.57
CA PRO A 149 -4.72 -4.63 0.57
C PRO A 149 -4.35 -3.17 0.29
N ARG A 150 -3.41 -2.59 1.05
CA ARG A 150 -3.09 -1.14 1.01
C ARG A 150 -2.90 -0.59 -0.39
N PHE A 151 -2.14 -1.28 -1.22
CA PHE A 151 -1.77 -0.79 -2.56
C PHE A 151 -2.93 -0.76 -3.54
N LEU A 152 -3.92 -1.64 -3.39
CA LEU A 152 -5.15 -1.58 -4.16
C LEU A 152 -6.11 -0.55 -3.53
N ALA A 153 -6.21 -0.57 -2.21
CA ALA A 153 -7.11 0.27 -1.44
C ALA A 153 -6.84 1.78 -1.62
N ILE A 154 -5.59 2.23 -1.78
CA ILE A 154 -5.33 3.66 -2.03
C ILE A 154 -5.98 4.18 -3.32
N SER A 155 -6.21 3.30 -4.29
CA SER A 155 -6.95 3.62 -5.52
C SER A 155 -8.45 3.32 -5.44
N GLU A 156 -8.88 2.29 -4.70
CA GLU A 156 -10.31 1.96 -4.56
C GLU A 156 -11.01 2.82 -3.50
N PHE A 157 -10.31 3.14 -2.42
CA PHE A 157 -10.76 3.90 -1.26
C PHE A 157 -10.21 5.33 -1.27
N GLY A 158 -9.80 5.81 -2.46
CA GLY A 158 -9.30 7.16 -2.65
C GLY A 158 -10.38 8.23 -2.45
N PRO A 159 -9.98 9.52 -2.43
CA PRO A 159 -10.91 10.63 -2.23
C PRO A 159 -12.02 10.66 -3.29
N GLN A 160 -13.29 10.66 -2.85
CA GLN A 160 -14.49 10.62 -3.70
C GLN A 160 -14.67 9.34 -4.54
N ALA A 161 -13.90 8.28 -4.28
CA ALA A 161 -14.03 7.01 -4.99
C ALA A 161 -15.41 6.37 -4.74
N LEU A 162 -15.90 5.63 -5.73
CA LEU A 162 -17.15 4.87 -5.66
C LEU A 162 -16.86 3.39 -5.44
N ILE A 163 -17.57 2.79 -4.49
CA ILE A 163 -17.47 1.37 -4.15
C ILE A 163 -18.85 0.75 -4.29
N TYR A 164 -18.89 -0.45 -4.88
CA TYR A 164 -20.07 -1.28 -4.94
C TYR A 164 -19.95 -2.38 -3.88
N HIS A 165 -20.91 -2.42 -2.96
CA HIS A 165 -20.97 -3.44 -1.90
C HIS A 165 -22.43 -3.83 -1.67
N ASP A 166 -22.72 -5.14 -1.60
CA ASP A 166 -24.06 -5.70 -1.40
C ASP A 166 -25.17 -5.07 -2.24
N GLY A 167 -24.89 -4.85 -3.53
CA GLY A 167 -25.84 -4.25 -4.47
C GLY A 167 -26.21 -2.80 -4.16
N ALA A 168 -25.44 -2.11 -3.31
CA ALA A 168 -25.51 -0.66 -3.08
C ALA A 168 -24.24 0.03 -3.56
N LYS A 169 -24.39 1.30 -3.96
CA LYS A 169 -23.28 2.20 -4.27
C LYS A 169 -22.94 3.05 -3.04
N TYR A 170 -21.66 3.15 -2.74
CA TYR A 170 -21.11 3.94 -1.67
C TYR A 170 -20.02 4.88 -2.21
N GLN A 171 -19.90 6.07 -1.62
CA GLN A 171 -18.90 7.06 -1.96
C GLN A 171 -17.98 7.31 -0.77
N ILE A 172 -16.67 7.27 -0.98
CA ILE A 172 -15.68 7.61 0.05
C ILE A 172 -15.59 9.14 0.18
N LYS A 173 -16.27 9.68 1.20
CA LYS A 173 -16.24 11.12 1.49
C LYS A 173 -15.32 11.49 2.63
N ARG A 174 -14.95 10.54 3.50
CA ARG A 174 -14.24 10.86 4.74
C ARG A 174 -13.12 9.89 5.05
N VAL A 175 -12.03 10.40 5.62
CA VAL A 175 -11.02 9.62 6.33
C VAL A 175 -11.31 9.69 7.83
N ILE A 176 -11.17 8.56 8.51
CA ILE A 176 -11.16 8.52 9.97
C ILE A 176 -9.79 9.05 10.42
N LEU A 177 -9.79 10.23 11.03
CA LEU A 177 -8.56 10.86 11.48
C LEU A 177 -8.03 10.10 12.71
N PRO A 178 -6.73 9.77 12.77
CA PRO A 178 -6.16 9.13 13.95
C PRO A 178 -6.26 10.05 15.16
N HIS A 179 -6.26 9.44 16.35
CA HIS A 179 -6.28 10.16 17.63
C HIS A 179 -5.10 11.13 17.72
N ARG A 180 -5.35 12.32 18.29
CA ARG A 180 -4.37 13.42 18.36
C ARG A 180 -3.89 13.57 19.79
N GLU A 181 -2.64 13.17 20.06
CA GLU A 181 -2.19 13.18 21.46
C GLU A 181 -1.92 14.57 22.06
N ASP A 182 -1.70 15.68 21.31
CA ASP A 182 -1.47 16.98 21.98
C ASP A 182 -1.64 18.27 21.15
N THR A 183 -1.46 18.27 19.82
CA THR A 183 -1.33 19.54 19.05
C THR A 183 -2.57 19.95 18.26
N GLY A 184 -3.60 19.09 18.17
CA GLY A 184 -4.77 19.35 17.32
C GLY A 184 -4.48 19.37 15.81
N GLU A 185 -3.24 19.14 15.39
CA GLU A 185 -2.84 19.11 13.98
C GLU A 185 -2.71 17.67 13.46
N LEU A 186 -2.97 17.48 12.17
CA LEU A 186 -2.70 16.20 11.51
C LEU A 186 -1.19 15.98 11.40
N THR A 187 -0.74 14.78 11.74
CA THR A 187 0.66 14.39 11.51
C THR A 187 0.89 14.18 10.02
N TYR A 188 1.76 15.00 9.44
CA TYR A 188 2.22 14.83 8.06
C TYR A 188 3.62 14.25 8.05
N LYS A 189 3.88 13.37 7.09
CA LYS A 189 5.25 12.96 6.76
C LYS A 189 5.79 13.83 5.65
N SER A 190 7.11 13.88 5.57
CA SER A 190 7.79 14.43 4.42
C SER A 190 8.78 13.42 3.85
N ALA A 191 8.92 13.40 2.52
CA ALA A 191 9.85 12.51 1.84
C ALA A 191 10.36 13.15 0.55
N LYS A 192 11.65 12.96 0.25
CA LYS A 192 12.22 13.22 -1.07
C LYS A 192 12.17 11.92 -1.88
N ILE A 193 11.71 11.98 -3.14
CA ILE A 193 11.70 10.82 -4.04
C ILE A 193 12.66 11.13 -5.18
N CYS A 194 13.62 10.25 -5.42
CA CYS A 194 14.58 10.45 -6.49
C CYS A 194 13.89 10.42 -7.87
N GLU A 195 14.09 11.47 -8.66
CA GLU A 195 13.57 11.59 -10.03
C GLU A 195 14.37 10.74 -11.04
N ALA A 196 15.49 10.16 -10.65
CA ALA A 196 16.27 9.28 -11.52
C ALA A 196 15.92 7.79 -11.34
N CYS A 197 15.67 7.33 -10.11
CA CYS A 197 15.46 5.90 -9.82
C CYS A 197 14.21 5.57 -9.00
N GLY A 198 13.45 6.56 -8.53
CA GLY A 198 12.24 6.32 -7.72
C GLY A 198 12.52 5.89 -6.28
N PHE A 199 13.76 5.98 -5.80
CA PHE A 199 14.10 5.64 -4.42
C PHE A 199 13.56 6.69 -3.43
N ALA A 200 12.98 6.24 -2.33
CA ALA A 200 12.36 7.08 -1.31
C ALA A 200 13.33 7.42 -0.17
N HIS A 201 13.30 8.70 0.22
CA HIS A 201 14.04 9.26 1.35
C HIS A 201 13.07 9.95 2.31
N PRO A 202 12.45 9.18 3.23
CA PRO A 202 11.67 9.74 4.33
C PRO A 202 12.52 10.75 5.12
N GLN A 203 11.91 11.85 5.51
CA GLN A 203 12.56 12.93 6.24
C GLN A 203 12.08 12.87 7.69
N ASP A 204 12.88 12.25 8.55
CA ASP A 204 12.60 12.15 9.98
C ASP A 204 13.47 13.16 10.78
N GLY A 205 13.62 14.39 10.27
CA GLY A 205 14.42 15.45 10.90
C GLY A 205 14.81 16.62 9.98
N ALA A 206 15.59 17.57 10.50
CA ALA A 206 15.95 18.82 9.83
C ALA A 206 16.97 18.70 8.68
N ASN A 207 17.72 17.58 8.61
CA ASN A 207 18.75 17.36 7.59
C ASN A 207 18.40 16.15 6.71
N GLY A 208 17.64 16.41 5.66
CA GLY A 208 17.42 15.44 4.59
C GLY A 208 18.67 15.17 3.78
N ALA A 209 18.82 13.93 3.27
CA ALA A 209 19.83 13.67 2.24
C ALA A 209 19.61 14.60 1.03
N ASP A 210 20.70 15.13 0.48
CA ASP A 210 20.69 15.92 -0.75
C ASP A 210 21.04 15.08 -1.98
N THR A 211 21.58 13.88 -1.78
CA THR A 211 21.89 12.92 -2.81
C THR A 211 21.19 11.59 -2.54
N CYS A 212 20.81 10.91 -3.62
CA CYS A 212 20.15 9.61 -3.52
C CYS A 212 21.14 8.54 -3.05
N GLN A 213 20.81 7.87 -1.94
CA GLN A 213 21.60 6.77 -1.37
C GLN A 213 21.73 5.55 -2.30
N LEU A 214 20.85 5.40 -3.30
CA LEU A 214 20.90 4.28 -4.25
C LEU A 214 21.68 4.61 -5.53
N CYS A 215 21.45 5.79 -6.14
CA CYS A 215 22.02 6.14 -7.45
C CYS A 215 22.96 7.35 -7.45
N GLY A 216 23.10 8.05 -6.34
CA GLY A 216 23.94 9.25 -6.21
C GLY A 216 23.37 10.53 -6.83
N HIS A 217 22.23 10.48 -7.53
CA HIS A 217 21.62 11.66 -8.15
C HIS A 217 21.15 12.69 -7.11
N ALA A 218 21.23 13.98 -7.43
CA ALA A 218 20.75 15.05 -6.56
C ALA A 218 19.23 14.90 -6.32
N LEU A 219 18.80 15.07 -5.07
CA LEU A 219 17.41 14.98 -4.68
C LEU A 219 16.73 16.33 -4.84
N GLY A 220 15.54 16.32 -5.45
CA GLY A 220 14.70 17.51 -5.61
C GLY A 220 13.98 17.91 -4.32
N THR A 221 12.92 18.70 -4.50
CA THR A 221 12.13 19.26 -3.40
C THR A 221 11.36 18.14 -2.66
N PRO A 222 11.34 18.14 -1.31
CA PRO A 222 10.56 17.17 -0.56
C PRO A 222 9.06 17.36 -0.76
N ILE A 223 8.34 16.24 -0.80
CA ILE A 223 6.88 16.24 -0.64
C ILE A 223 6.59 16.34 0.85
N THR A 224 6.02 17.44 1.33
CA THR A 224 5.92 17.77 2.77
C THR A 224 4.57 17.51 3.43
N ILE A 225 3.54 17.27 2.63
CA ILE A 225 2.15 17.11 3.08
C ILE A 225 1.65 15.66 2.88
N LEU A 226 2.53 14.68 3.08
CA LEU A 226 2.18 13.27 2.94
C LEU A 226 1.31 12.84 4.13
N PHE A 227 0.09 12.42 3.84
CA PHE A 227 -0.88 11.98 4.83
C PHE A 227 -1.08 10.48 4.73
N LYS A 228 -0.78 9.75 5.81
CA LYS A 228 -0.89 8.29 5.84
C LYS A 228 -2.36 7.90 5.91
N MET A 229 -2.87 7.25 4.88
CA MET A 229 -4.28 6.84 4.80
C MET A 229 -4.44 5.43 5.35
N GLU A 230 -5.24 5.27 6.41
CA GLU A 230 -5.41 3.98 7.09
C GLU A 230 -6.86 3.51 7.14
N ASN A 231 -7.79 4.40 7.48
CA ASN A 231 -9.20 4.05 7.60
C ASN A 231 -10.08 5.13 6.98
N VAL A 232 -11.09 4.73 6.23
CA VAL A 232 -12.04 5.63 5.58
C VAL A 232 -13.48 5.32 5.97
N ALA A 233 -14.37 6.29 5.79
CA ALA A 233 -15.80 6.12 5.98
C ALA A 233 -16.55 6.43 4.69
N ALA A 234 -17.41 5.49 4.29
CA ALA A 234 -18.21 5.57 3.09
C ALA A 234 -19.62 6.09 3.39
N TYR A 235 -20.24 6.72 2.40
CA TYR A 235 -21.62 7.17 2.48
C TYR A 235 -22.43 6.56 1.34
N ARG A 236 -23.62 6.05 1.67
CA ARG A 236 -24.52 5.47 0.66
C ARG A 236 -24.98 6.54 -0.31
N ARG A 237 -25.00 6.21 -1.61
CA ARG A 237 -25.50 7.07 -2.69
C ARG A 237 -26.52 6.29 -3.51
N GLU A 238 -27.79 6.70 -3.48
CA GLU A 238 -28.90 5.95 -4.09
C GLU A 238 -29.08 6.22 -5.59
N ARG A 239 -28.61 7.37 -6.08
CA ARG A 239 -28.68 7.75 -7.50
C ARG A 239 -27.32 8.26 -7.95
N ILE A 240 -26.75 7.58 -8.94
CA ILE A 240 -25.60 8.03 -9.72
C ILE A 240 -26.04 7.85 -11.16
N ASN A 241 -26.13 8.93 -11.92
CA ASN A 241 -26.40 8.82 -13.35
C ASN A 241 -25.15 8.20 -14.05
N SER A 242 -25.32 7.63 -15.24
CA SER A 242 -24.21 7.00 -15.97
C SER A 242 -23.05 7.97 -16.22
N ASP A 243 -23.35 9.25 -16.43
CA ASP A 243 -22.38 10.30 -16.70
C ASP A 243 -21.53 10.66 -15.46
N GLU A 244 -22.13 10.68 -14.27
CA GLU A 244 -21.47 10.88 -12.98
C GLU A 244 -20.55 9.70 -12.68
N GLU A 245 -20.99 8.48 -13.01
CA GLU A 245 -20.17 7.28 -12.89
C GLU A 245 -18.96 7.32 -13.84
N GLU A 246 -19.17 7.72 -15.10
CA GLU A 246 -18.08 7.88 -16.07
C GLU A 246 -17.13 9.04 -15.71
N ARG A 247 -17.66 10.13 -15.13
CA ARG A 247 -16.87 11.27 -14.62
C ARG A 247 -16.12 10.96 -13.33
N MET A 248 -16.64 10.12 -12.44
CA MET A 248 -15.97 9.67 -11.21
C MET A 248 -14.99 8.51 -11.46
N ARG A 249 -15.05 7.83 -12.61
CA ARG A 249 -14.00 6.91 -13.11
C ARG A 249 -12.68 7.62 -13.49
N ARG A 250 -12.50 8.89 -13.12
CA ARG A 250 -11.21 9.57 -13.18
C ARG A 250 -10.25 8.83 -12.27
N GLY A 251 -9.46 7.91 -12.84
CA GLY A 251 -8.41 7.23 -12.09
C GLY A 251 -7.44 8.25 -11.46
N TYR A 252 -6.77 7.82 -10.41
CA TYR A 252 -5.74 8.60 -9.75
C TYR A 252 -4.40 8.52 -10.49
N GLU A 253 -3.61 9.57 -10.37
CA GLU A 253 -2.19 9.54 -10.70
C GLU A 253 -1.43 8.95 -9.50
N MET A 254 -1.09 7.68 -9.61
CA MET A 254 -0.33 6.97 -8.59
C MET A 254 1.16 7.07 -8.87
N ARG A 255 1.93 7.40 -7.85
CA ARG A 255 3.40 7.34 -7.88
C ARG A 255 3.87 6.26 -6.91
N THR A 256 4.72 5.37 -7.40
CA THR A 256 5.33 4.30 -6.60
C THR A 256 6.77 4.70 -6.28
N ALA A 257 7.18 4.53 -5.03
CA ALA A 257 8.55 4.74 -4.59
C ALA A 257 9.00 3.61 -3.66
N ILE A 258 10.31 3.38 -3.55
CA ILE A 258 10.85 2.18 -2.90
C ILE A 258 12.05 2.58 -2.03
N ARG A 259 12.18 1.96 -0.86
CA ARG A 259 13.36 2.03 -0.01
C ARG A 259 13.75 0.63 0.46
N PHE A 260 15.00 0.24 0.21
CA PHE A 260 15.52 -1.03 0.74
C PHE A 260 15.64 -0.98 2.26
N ALA A 261 15.58 -2.13 2.93
CA ALA A 261 15.74 -2.18 4.37
C ALA A 261 17.13 -1.69 4.78
N ASP A 262 17.21 -0.94 5.88
CA ASP A 262 18.47 -0.54 6.49
C ASP A 262 18.91 -1.63 7.49
N ARG A 263 20.11 -2.19 7.31
CA ARG A 263 20.75 -3.13 8.25
C ARG A 263 22.15 -2.63 8.56
N ASN A 264 22.43 -2.35 9.83
CA ASN A 264 23.72 -1.80 10.29
C ASN A 264 24.14 -0.54 9.51
N ASP A 265 23.21 0.43 9.38
CA ASP A 265 23.38 1.70 8.65
C ASP A 265 23.73 1.56 7.15
N LYS A 266 23.46 0.38 6.56
CA LYS A 266 23.62 0.11 5.13
C LYS A 266 22.34 -0.42 4.53
N LEU A 267 22.09 -0.01 3.28
CA LEU A 267 21.01 -0.58 2.49
C LEU A 267 21.26 -2.08 2.26
N SER A 268 20.28 -2.90 2.64
CA SER A 268 20.31 -4.35 2.47
C SER A 268 19.67 -4.72 1.13
N PHE A 269 20.51 -5.08 0.17
CA PHE A 269 20.10 -5.65 -1.11
C PHE A 269 21.18 -6.55 -1.68
N GLN A 270 20.78 -7.50 -2.52
CA GLN A 270 21.67 -8.31 -3.35
C GLN A 270 21.68 -7.74 -4.76
N GLN A 271 22.87 -7.63 -5.37
CA GLN A 271 23.02 -7.13 -6.73
C GLN A 271 23.56 -8.22 -7.66
N SER A 272 22.98 -8.31 -8.84
CA SER A 272 23.46 -9.17 -9.93
C SER A 272 23.51 -8.38 -11.24
N GLU A 273 24.47 -8.69 -12.10
CA GLU A 273 24.68 -8.01 -13.38
C GLU A 273 24.41 -8.98 -14.53
N LEU A 274 23.52 -8.58 -15.44
CA LEU A 274 23.29 -9.30 -16.67
C LEU A 274 24.30 -8.81 -17.72
N LYS A 275 25.16 -9.70 -18.18
CA LYS A 275 26.16 -9.41 -19.22
C LYS A 275 25.80 -10.05 -20.55
N HIS A 276 25.90 -9.29 -21.63
CA HIS A 276 25.84 -9.77 -23.01
C HIS A 276 27.12 -9.32 -23.72
N ASN A 277 27.86 -10.25 -24.33
CA ASN A 277 29.15 -9.96 -24.99
C ASN A 277 30.13 -9.16 -24.12
N ASN A 278 30.28 -9.53 -22.84
CA ASN A 278 31.08 -8.80 -21.84
C ASN A 278 30.64 -7.36 -21.52
N GLN A 279 29.48 -6.93 -22.00
CA GLN A 279 28.90 -5.62 -21.70
C GLN A 279 27.69 -5.76 -20.76
N ASN A 280 27.51 -4.81 -19.84
CA ASN A 280 26.39 -4.83 -18.88
C ASN A 280 25.10 -4.43 -19.58
N ALA A 281 24.22 -5.41 -19.81
CA ALA A 281 22.91 -5.21 -20.40
C ALA A 281 21.89 -4.67 -19.39
N ALA A 282 21.89 -5.21 -18.17
CA ALA A 282 21.02 -4.78 -17.08
C ALA A 282 21.63 -5.06 -15.69
N ILE A 283 21.17 -4.32 -14.69
CA ILE A 283 21.49 -4.52 -13.28
C ILE A 283 20.22 -4.94 -12.55
N LEU A 284 20.32 -6.00 -11.76
CA LEU A 284 19.26 -6.53 -10.90
C LEU A 284 19.60 -6.21 -9.45
N ARG A 285 18.64 -5.69 -8.69
CA ARG A 285 18.77 -5.47 -7.25
C ARG A 285 17.58 -6.05 -6.51
N TYR A 286 17.82 -7.09 -5.73
CA TYR A 286 16.81 -7.70 -4.88
C TYR A 286 16.95 -7.18 -3.46
N GLY A 287 15.84 -6.76 -2.87
CA GLY A 287 15.77 -6.43 -1.45
C GLY A 287 14.71 -7.26 -0.77
N ASP A 288 15.08 -7.93 0.32
CA ASP A 288 14.13 -8.49 1.26
C ASP A 288 13.59 -7.40 2.18
N ALA A 289 12.29 -7.47 2.51
CA ALA A 289 11.63 -6.52 3.39
C ALA A 289 11.82 -5.03 3.00
N ALA A 290 11.77 -4.71 1.71
CA ALA A 290 11.83 -3.33 1.23
C ALA A 290 10.51 -2.58 1.50
N SER A 291 10.61 -1.31 1.88
CA SER A 291 9.46 -0.44 2.08
C SER A 291 9.01 0.16 0.74
N ILE A 292 7.81 -0.18 0.30
CA ILE A 292 7.20 0.34 -0.93
C ILE A 292 6.12 1.34 -0.54
N TRP A 293 6.18 2.51 -1.19
CA TRP A 293 5.29 3.65 -1.00
C TRP A 293 4.40 3.76 -2.22
N ARG A 294 3.08 3.80 -2.02
CA ARG A 294 2.11 4.19 -3.05
C ARG A 294 1.56 5.54 -2.65
N ILE A 295 1.69 6.52 -3.53
CA ILE A 295 1.34 7.91 -3.26
C ILE A 295 0.30 8.34 -4.29
N ASN A 296 -0.84 8.83 -3.82
CA ASN A 296 -1.89 9.37 -4.67
C ASN A 296 -1.65 10.86 -4.91
N MET A 297 -1.11 11.18 -6.08
CA MET A 297 -0.72 12.55 -6.44
C MET A 297 -1.93 13.44 -6.82
N GLY A 298 -3.13 12.87 -6.94
CA GLY A 298 -4.32 13.58 -7.40
C GLY A 298 -5.02 12.86 -8.55
N TRP A 299 -6.02 13.51 -9.12
CA TRP A 299 -6.74 13.02 -10.31
C TRP A 299 -5.84 13.06 -11.56
N LYS A 300 -5.95 12.07 -12.46
CA LYS A 300 -5.17 12.00 -13.72
C LYS A 300 -5.34 13.20 -14.65
N ARG A 301 -6.54 13.79 -14.70
CA ARG A 301 -6.86 14.97 -15.53
C ARG A 301 -6.99 16.21 -14.64
N ARG A 302 -5.90 16.63 -13.99
CA ARG A 302 -5.86 17.87 -13.21
C ARG A 302 -5.27 19.01 -14.05
N ARG A 303 -5.75 20.25 -13.82
CA ARG A 303 -5.15 21.44 -14.45
C ARG A 303 -3.83 21.81 -13.78
N ASP A 304 -3.77 21.95 -12.44
CA ASP A 304 -2.52 22.41 -11.79
C ASP A 304 -2.22 21.91 -10.35
N SER A 305 -3.18 21.45 -9.54
CA SER A 305 -2.91 21.18 -8.10
C SER A 305 -2.69 19.69 -7.77
N VAL A 306 -1.52 19.35 -7.22
CA VAL A 306 -1.20 18.02 -6.66
C VAL A 306 -1.88 17.81 -5.29
N GLY A 307 -2.45 16.64 -5.04
CA GLY A 307 -3.10 16.31 -3.77
C GLY A 307 -4.57 16.74 -3.69
N PHE A 308 -5.13 16.67 -2.48
CA PHE A 308 -6.55 16.83 -2.20
C PHE A 308 -6.77 17.72 -0.99
N PHE A 309 -7.88 18.45 -0.96
CA PHE A 309 -8.27 19.23 0.20
C PHE A 309 -9.10 18.38 1.16
N ILE A 310 -8.72 18.41 2.45
CA ILE A 310 -9.41 17.75 3.54
C ILE A 310 -9.79 18.76 4.63
N ASP A 311 -10.97 18.58 5.20
CA ASP A 311 -11.39 19.27 6.43
C ASP A 311 -10.62 18.69 7.62
N LYS A 312 -9.81 19.52 8.30
CA LYS A 312 -8.99 19.09 9.44
C LYS A 312 -9.80 18.63 10.65
N LEU A 313 -11.06 19.01 10.79
CA LEU A 313 -11.90 18.59 11.93
C LEU A 313 -12.74 17.37 11.57
N ARG A 314 -13.32 17.37 10.36
CA ARG A 314 -14.28 16.35 9.95
C ARG A 314 -13.66 15.21 9.15
N GLY A 315 -12.41 15.34 8.69
CA GLY A 315 -11.75 14.39 7.81
C GLY A 315 -12.41 14.26 6.44
N THR A 316 -13.29 15.19 6.07
CA THR A 316 -14.11 15.11 4.85
C THR A 316 -13.31 15.64 3.67
N TRP A 317 -13.28 14.88 2.58
CA TRP A 317 -12.71 15.26 1.30
C TRP A 317 -13.56 16.32 0.61
N GLU A 318 -12.92 17.33 0.04
CA GLU A 318 -13.61 18.26 -0.85
C GLU A 318 -14.06 17.55 -2.14
N ALA A 319 -15.15 18.05 -2.74
CA ALA A 319 -15.60 17.57 -4.03
C ALA A 319 -14.53 17.87 -5.11
N ALA A 320 -14.61 17.16 -6.23
CA ALA A 320 -13.71 17.45 -7.35
C ALA A 320 -13.88 18.91 -7.80
N PRO A 321 -12.84 19.56 -8.35
CA PRO A 321 -12.87 20.98 -8.75
C PRO A 321 -14.02 21.34 -9.70
N ASP A 322 -14.51 20.36 -10.47
CA ASP A 322 -15.58 20.53 -11.46
C ASP A 322 -17.00 20.42 -10.87
N GLU A 323 -17.15 20.03 -9.60
CA GLU A 323 -18.45 19.83 -8.92
C GLU A 323 -18.75 20.90 -7.85
N ALA A 324 -17.81 21.83 -7.61
CA ALA A 324 -17.94 22.82 -6.56
C ALA A 324 -18.76 24.04 -7.00
N GLU A 325 -20.09 23.95 -6.97
CA GLU A 325 -20.97 25.12 -7.21
C GLU A 325 -20.95 26.12 -6.04
N GLN A 326 -20.60 25.70 -4.83
CA GLN A 326 -20.42 26.59 -3.67
C GLN A 326 -19.24 26.11 -2.83
N ARG A 327 -18.17 26.92 -2.79
CA ARG A 327 -17.07 26.73 -1.85
C ARG A 327 -17.56 27.17 -0.48
N ASP A 328 -17.82 26.21 0.41
CA ASP A 328 -18.05 26.51 1.82
C ASP A 328 -16.86 27.35 2.35
N PRO A 329 -17.09 28.58 2.84
CA PRO A 329 -16.04 29.44 3.37
C PRO A 329 -15.70 28.96 4.78
N VAL A 330 -14.94 27.87 4.90
CA VAL A 330 -14.46 27.40 6.19
C VAL A 330 -12.94 27.34 6.18
N ASN A 331 -12.36 28.18 7.04
CA ASN A 331 -10.93 28.45 7.25
C ASN A 331 -10.12 27.25 7.82
N ASN A 332 -10.62 26.02 7.65
CA ASN A 332 -10.09 24.80 8.27
C ASN A 332 -9.71 23.69 7.29
N LYS A 333 -9.64 24.01 5.99
CA LYS A 333 -9.19 23.09 4.94
C LYS A 333 -7.67 23.06 4.87
N ARG A 334 -7.11 21.89 4.55
CA ARG A 334 -5.68 21.73 4.26
C ARG A 334 -5.50 20.82 3.06
N GLN A 335 -4.53 21.15 2.21
CA GLN A 335 -4.13 20.30 1.10
C GLN A 335 -3.20 19.19 1.62
N VAL A 336 -3.47 17.95 1.24
CA VAL A 336 -2.73 16.75 1.63
C VAL A 336 -2.53 15.80 0.45
N ILE A 337 -1.50 14.96 0.53
CA ILE A 337 -1.20 13.94 -0.47
C ILE A 337 -1.32 12.57 0.23
N PRO A 338 -2.40 11.81 -0.01
CA PRO A 338 -2.57 10.49 0.59
C PRO A 338 -1.47 9.53 0.15
N PHE A 339 -0.94 8.76 1.09
CA PHE A 339 -0.03 7.67 0.79
C PHE A 339 -0.29 6.46 1.69
N VAL A 340 0.16 5.31 1.22
CA VAL A 340 0.24 4.07 1.99
C VAL A 340 1.62 3.46 1.81
N THR A 341 2.05 2.70 2.81
CA THR A 341 3.32 1.98 2.78
C THR A 341 3.11 0.52 3.15
N ASP A 342 3.86 -0.36 2.52
CA ASP A 342 3.92 -1.77 2.90
C ASP A 342 5.34 -2.31 2.71
N THR A 343 5.66 -3.37 3.43
CA THR A 343 6.98 -4.00 3.43
C THR A 343 6.91 -5.30 2.64
N ARG A 344 7.60 -5.35 1.49
CA ARG A 344 7.56 -6.47 0.55
C ARG A 344 8.94 -6.84 0.05
N ASN A 345 9.11 -8.09 -0.37
CA ASN A 345 10.27 -8.47 -1.16
C ASN A 345 10.13 -7.85 -2.55
N CYS A 346 11.20 -7.26 -3.05
CA CYS A 346 11.20 -6.62 -4.35
C CYS A 346 12.47 -6.86 -5.15
N LEU A 347 12.35 -6.72 -6.47
CA LEU A 347 13.44 -6.77 -7.43
C LEU A 347 13.35 -5.55 -8.34
N ILE A 348 14.41 -4.76 -8.41
CA ILE A 348 14.57 -3.67 -9.38
C ILE A 348 15.39 -4.20 -10.54
N LEU A 349 14.84 -4.09 -11.76
CA LEU A 349 15.55 -4.29 -13.01
C LEU A 349 15.85 -2.94 -13.64
N ASN A 350 17.14 -2.63 -13.79
CA ASN A 350 17.65 -1.41 -14.40
C ASN A 350 18.41 -1.73 -15.71
N PRO A 351 17.80 -1.52 -16.89
CA PRO A 351 18.49 -1.66 -18.17
C PRO A 351 19.56 -0.58 -18.33
N THR A 352 20.80 -0.96 -18.66
CA THR A 352 21.94 -0.02 -18.76
C THR A 352 22.33 0.35 -20.18
N GLN A 353 22.05 -0.51 -21.16
CA GLN A 353 22.51 -0.34 -22.54
C GLN A 353 21.42 -0.47 -23.60
N LEU A 354 20.17 -0.65 -23.17
CA LEU A 354 19.04 -0.59 -24.07
C LEU A 354 18.72 0.90 -24.27
N ASN A 355 18.67 1.37 -25.51
CA ASN A 355 18.04 2.65 -25.87
C ASN A 355 16.53 2.52 -25.63
N ALA A 356 16.18 2.41 -24.35
CA ALA A 356 14.90 1.92 -23.89
C ALA A 356 13.91 3.08 -23.98
N THR A 357 13.15 3.11 -25.07
CA THR A 357 12.03 4.05 -25.18
C THR A 357 10.96 3.69 -24.13
N PRO A 358 10.11 4.64 -23.72
CA PRO A 358 9.00 4.34 -22.81
C PRO A 358 8.10 3.20 -23.30
N GLU A 359 7.88 3.07 -24.61
CA GLU A 359 7.09 2.01 -25.23
C GLU A 359 7.78 0.66 -25.10
N PHE A 360 9.10 0.62 -25.33
CA PHE A 360 9.90 -0.58 -25.13
C PHE A 360 9.85 -1.04 -23.67
N MET A 361 10.03 -0.11 -22.72
CA MET A 361 9.98 -0.41 -21.29
C MET A 361 8.61 -0.89 -20.83
N THR A 362 7.54 -0.34 -21.41
CA THR A 362 6.18 -0.81 -21.17
C THR A 362 6.00 -2.26 -21.61
N SER A 363 6.48 -2.58 -22.82
CA SER A 363 6.39 -3.91 -23.40
C SER A 363 7.24 -4.92 -22.63
N LEU A 364 8.48 -4.54 -22.28
CA LEU A 364 9.40 -5.34 -21.47
C LEU A 364 8.81 -5.65 -20.09
N GLN A 365 8.23 -4.65 -19.42
CA GLN A 365 7.58 -4.83 -18.13
C GLN A 365 6.44 -5.84 -18.19
N ALA A 366 5.54 -5.70 -19.18
CA ALA A 366 4.41 -6.61 -19.35
C ALA A 366 4.88 -8.04 -19.67
N ALA A 367 5.80 -8.20 -20.63
CA ALA A 367 6.31 -9.50 -21.05
C ALA A 367 7.04 -10.23 -19.91
N LEU A 368 7.90 -9.52 -19.16
CA LEU A 368 8.60 -10.11 -18.03
C LEU A 368 7.66 -10.47 -16.88
N LYS A 369 6.65 -9.63 -16.57
CA LYS A 369 5.65 -9.97 -15.54
C LYS A 369 4.99 -11.31 -15.85
N VAL A 370 4.44 -11.45 -17.06
CA VAL A 370 3.72 -12.67 -17.49
C VAL A 370 4.66 -13.88 -17.53
N ALA A 371 5.90 -13.70 -17.98
CA ALA A 371 6.89 -14.77 -17.99
C ALA A 371 7.29 -15.25 -16.59
N ILE A 372 7.47 -14.33 -15.63
CA ILE A 372 7.75 -14.68 -14.23
C ILE A 372 6.56 -15.46 -13.65
N GLN A 373 5.33 -15.00 -13.88
CA GLN A 373 4.11 -15.70 -13.44
C GLN A 373 4.05 -17.13 -13.99
N ALA A 374 4.27 -17.29 -15.29
CA ALA A 374 4.22 -18.59 -15.94
C ALA A 374 5.35 -19.54 -15.47
N MET A 375 6.57 -19.01 -15.27
CA MET A 375 7.73 -19.83 -14.88
C MET A 375 7.65 -20.32 -13.44
N TYR A 376 7.21 -19.45 -12.52
CA TYR A 376 7.15 -19.75 -11.10
C TYR A 376 5.74 -20.18 -10.63
N GLN A 377 4.81 -20.38 -11.57
CA GLN A 377 3.42 -20.80 -11.33
C GLN A 377 2.70 -19.86 -10.36
N LEU A 378 2.90 -18.55 -10.54
CA LEU A 378 2.29 -17.53 -9.70
C LEU A 378 0.92 -17.11 -10.25
N GLU A 379 -0.02 -16.83 -9.37
CA GLU A 379 -1.30 -16.23 -9.74
C GLU A 379 -1.16 -14.73 -10.07
N ASP A 380 -2.19 -14.16 -10.70
CA ASP A 380 -2.16 -12.76 -11.16
C ASP A 380 -1.96 -11.72 -10.05
N GLY A 381 -2.43 -12.04 -8.85
CA GLY A 381 -2.32 -11.20 -7.67
C GLY A 381 -1.03 -11.38 -6.86
N GLU A 382 -0.18 -12.36 -7.18
CA GLU A 382 0.98 -12.69 -6.34
C GLU A 382 2.23 -11.86 -6.66
N ILE A 383 2.31 -11.34 -7.88
CA ILE A 383 3.40 -10.45 -8.32
C ILE A 383 2.84 -9.19 -8.98
N ALA A 384 3.31 -8.05 -8.53
CA ALA A 384 3.01 -6.77 -9.11
C ALA A 384 4.26 -6.14 -9.73
N CYS A 385 4.05 -5.31 -10.75
CA CYS A 385 5.13 -4.58 -11.41
C CYS A 385 4.76 -3.11 -11.58
N GLU A 386 5.71 -2.22 -11.33
CA GLU A 386 5.54 -0.77 -11.42
C GLU A 386 6.75 -0.14 -12.12
N PRO A 387 6.56 0.82 -13.04
CA PRO A 387 7.67 1.57 -13.60
C PRO A 387 8.18 2.60 -12.59
N LEU A 388 9.50 2.78 -12.55
CA LEU A 388 10.17 3.80 -11.74
C LEU A 388 10.95 4.79 -12.62
N PRO A 389 11.00 6.07 -12.24
CA PRO A 389 10.31 6.71 -11.09
C PRO A 389 8.80 6.99 -11.32
N SER A 390 8.30 6.91 -12.56
CA SER A 390 6.90 7.21 -12.89
C SER A 390 6.44 6.46 -14.14
N ASN A 391 5.13 6.51 -14.42
CA ASN A 391 4.56 5.93 -15.66
C ASN A 391 5.02 6.64 -16.94
N ALA A 392 5.35 7.93 -16.84
CA ALA A 392 5.87 8.71 -17.97
C ALA A 392 7.37 8.48 -18.16
N GLU A 393 8.11 8.33 -17.07
CA GLU A 393 9.56 8.10 -17.08
C GLU A 393 9.88 6.69 -16.61
N ARG A 394 9.82 5.74 -17.55
CA ARG A 394 10.01 4.31 -17.28
C ARG A 394 11.48 3.92 -17.34
N ARG A 395 12.29 4.39 -16.38
CA ARG A 395 13.74 4.15 -16.38
C ARG A 395 14.10 2.77 -15.82
N GLN A 396 13.31 2.27 -14.87
CA GLN A 396 13.51 0.99 -14.21
C GLN A 396 12.17 0.28 -14.02
N ILE A 397 12.23 -1.04 -13.83
CA ILE A 397 11.05 -1.86 -13.53
C ILE A 397 11.19 -2.39 -12.11
N LEU A 398 10.23 -2.06 -11.26
CA LEU A 398 10.07 -2.64 -9.94
C LEU A 398 9.15 -3.84 -10.03
N PHE A 399 9.61 -5.01 -9.60
CA PHE A 399 8.76 -6.15 -9.27
C PHE A 399 8.67 -6.26 -7.76
N TYR A 400 7.49 -6.57 -7.23
CA TYR A 400 7.34 -6.91 -5.81
C TYR A 400 6.31 -8.02 -5.62
N GLU A 401 6.56 -8.85 -4.60
CA GLU A 401 5.67 -9.94 -4.23
C GLU A 401 4.46 -9.33 -3.52
N ALA A 402 3.31 -9.36 -4.19
CA ALA A 402 2.03 -8.88 -3.67
C ALA A 402 1.35 -9.93 -2.78
N ALA A 403 1.72 -11.21 -2.94
CA ALA A 403 1.38 -12.28 -2.00
C ALA A 403 2.05 -12.08 -0.63
N GLU A 404 1.38 -12.57 0.41
CA GLU A 404 1.85 -12.48 1.79
C GLU A 404 2.86 -13.57 2.11
N GLY A 405 3.87 -13.26 2.92
CA GLY A 405 4.98 -14.18 3.19
C GLY A 405 6.02 -14.23 2.05
N GLY A 406 5.68 -13.69 0.88
CA GLY A 406 6.55 -13.64 -0.29
C GLY A 406 6.55 -14.97 -1.05
N ALA A 407 6.36 -14.91 -2.36
CA ALA A 407 6.42 -16.10 -3.21
C ALA A 407 7.84 -16.71 -3.30
N GLY A 408 8.87 -15.97 -2.88
CA GLY A 408 10.27 -16.37 -3.02
C GLY A 408 10.77 -16.40 -4.47
N ALA A 409 9.89 -16.10 -5.44
CA ALA A 409 10.20 -16.12 -6.86
C ALA A 409 11.23 -15.03 -7.21
N LEU A 410 11.11 -13.83 -6.61
CA LEU A 410 12.01 -12.72 -6.94
C LEU A 410 13.45 -12.96 -6.46
N LYS A 411 13.63 -13.68 -5.35
CA LYS A 411 14.95 -14.07 -4.85
C LYS A 411 15.68 -14.95 -5.85
N ARG A 412 14.95 -15.91 -6.47
CA ARG A 412 15.50 -16.84 -7.45
C ARG A 412 15.93 -16.17 -8.75
N LEU A 413 15.35 -15.03 -9.11
CA LEU A 413 15.71 -14.30 -10.33
C LEU A 413 17.14 -13.73 -10.32
N ILE A 414 17.76 -13.61 -9.15
CA ILE A 414 19.17 -13.22 -9.02
C ILE A 414 20.13 -14.36 -9.33
N GLU A 415 19.67 -15.62 -9.26
CA GLU A 415 20.50 -16.78 -9.51
C GLU A 415 21.02 -16.79 -10.96
N PRO A 416 22.24 -17.31 -11.20
CA PRO A 416 22.81 -17.37 -12.54
C PRO A 416 21.89 -18.06 -13.54
N GLY A 417 21.58 -17.38 -14.65
CA GLY A 417 20.76 -17.94 -15.74
C GLY A 417 19.24 -17.86 -15.53
N ALA A 418 18.74 -17.54 -14.32
CA ALA A 418 17.31 -17.49 -14.04
C ALA A 418 16.59 -16.43 -14.88
N LEU A 419 17.11 -15.19 -14.91
CA LEU A 419 16.52 -14.13 -15.76
C LEU A 419 16.59 -14.47 -17.26
N ALA A 420 17.65 -15.15 -17.71
CA ALA A 420 17.76 -15.56 -19.12
C ALA A 420 16.68 -16.60 -19.49
N ALA A 421 16.38 -17.53 -18.57
CA ALA A 421 15.27 -18.46 -18.73
C ALA A 421 13.93 -17.71 -18.80
N VAL A 422 13.72 -16.73 -17.92
CA VAL A 422 12.52 -15.88 -17.93
C VAL A 422 12.40 -15.10 -19.25
N ALA A 423 13.48 -14.53 -19.75
CA ALA A 423 13.48 -13.81 -21.02
C ALA A 423 13.12 -14.71 -22.21
N ARG A 424 13.64 -15.95 -22.25
CA ARG A 424 13.22 -16.94 -23.26
C ARG A 424 11.74 -17.27 -23.14
N LYS A 425 11.25 -17.42 -21.90
CA LYS A 425 9.83 -17.68 -21.66
C LYS A 425 8.94 -16.52 -22.09
N ALA A 426 9.39 -15.28 -21.88
CA ALA A 426 8.71 -14.08 -22.34
C ALA A 426 8.59 -14.05 -23.87
N LEU A 427 9.67 -14.37 -24.59
CA LEU A 427 9.65 -14.47 -26.05
C LEU A 427 8.67 -15.55 -26.52
N GLU A 428 8.68 -16.75 -25.92
CA GLU A 428 7.73 -17.82 -26.25
C GLU A 428 6.27 -17.37 -26.08
N ILE A 429 5.96 -16.68 -24.98
CA ILE A 429 4.61 -16.18 -24.67
C ILE A 429 4.19 -15.10 -25.67
N CYS A 430 5.14 -14.27 -26.11
CA CYS A 430 4.92 -13.28 -27.17
C CYS A 430 4.96 -13.88 -28.58
N HIS A 431 5.06 -15.21 -28.73
CA HIS A 431 5.17 -15.93 -30.01
C HIS A 431 6.41 -15.59 -30.85
N PHE A 432 7.53 -15.29 -30.18
CA PHE A 432 8.84 -15.22 -30.82
C PHE A 432 9.61 -16.53 -30.60
N ASP A 433 10.46 -16.90 -31.56
CA ASP A 433 11.45 -17.94 -31.34
C ASP A 433 12.52 -17.44 -30.35
N PRO A 434 12.73 -18.12 -29.20
CA PRO A 434 13.64 -17.66 -28.16
C PRO A 434 15.14 -17.78 -28.53
N VAL A 435 15.46 -18.48 -29.62
CA VAL A 435 16.84 -18.68 -30.11
C VAL A 435 17.13 -17.75 -31.29
N THR A 436 16.21 -17.68 -32.27
CA THR A 436 16.43 -16.89 -33.49
C THR A 436 15.89 -15.47 -33.38
N GLY A 437 14.93 -15.22 -32.48
CA GLY A 437 14.22 -13.94 -32.37
C GLY A 437 13.18 -13.71 -33.48
N GLU A 438 12.90 -14.72 -34.31
CA GLU A 438 11.91 -14.62 -35.37
C GLU A 438 10.49 -14.56 -34.80
N ASP A 439 9.68 -13.63 -35.34
CA ASP A 439 8.27 -13.50 -34.99
C ASP A 439 7.44 -14.61 -35.65
N LEU A 440 6.89 -15.51 -34.84
CA LEU A 440 6.03 -16.61 -35.30
C LEU A 440 4.58 -16.16 -35.50
N ARG A 441 4.23 -14.92 -35.13
CA ARG A 441 2.94 -14.22 -35.26
C ARG A 441 1.74 -14.84 -34.53
N ARG A 442 1.82 -16.11 -34.13
CA ARG A 442 0.72 -16.85 -33.52
C ARG A 442 1.20 -17.99 -32.65
N HIS A 443 0.33 -18.39 -31.72
CA HIS A 443 0.50 -19.64 -31.00
C HIS A 443 0.43 -20.83 -31.96
N ARG A 444 1.19 -21.92 -31.71
CA ARG A 444 1.20 -23.14 -32.54
C ARG A 444 -0.17 -23.78 -32.78
N ARG A 445 -1.15 -23.50 -31.92
CA ARG A 445 -2.54 -24.01 -31.99
C ARG A 445 -3.56 -22.97 -32.44
N ALA A 446 -3.16 -21.72 -32.66
CA ALA A 446 -4.05 -20.65 -33.08
C ALA A 446 -4.21 -20.63 -34.60
N LYS A 447 -5.44 -20.33 -35.06
CA LYS A 447 -5.76 -20.20 -36.50
C LYS A 447 -5.52 -18.78 -37.03
N SER A 448 -5.48 -17.79 -36.14
CA SER A 448 -5.27 -16.37 -36.45
C SER A 448 -3.97 -15.87 -35.84
N ASP A 449 -3.39 -14.86 -36.48
CA ASP A 449 -2.27 -14.09 -35.97
C ASP A 449 -2.71 -13.20 -34.78
N CYS A 450 -1.76 -12.84 -33.92
CA CYS A 450 -1.97 -12.09 -32.68
C CYS A 450 -2.27 -10.60 -32.87
#